data_AF-H9FE65-F1
#
_entry.id   AF-H9FE65-F1
#
_cell.length_a   1.000
_cell.length_b   1.000
_cell.length_c   1.000
_cell.angle_alpha   90.00
_cell.angle_beta   90.00
_cell.angle_gamma   90.00
#
_symmetry.space_group_name_H-M   'P 1'
#
loop_
_entity.id
_entity.type
_entity.pdbx_description
1 polymer ?
#
loop_
_entity_poly.entity_id
_entity_poly.type
_entity_poly.pdbx_seq_one_letter_code
_entity_poly.pdbx_strand_id
1 'polypeptide(L)'
;HELAVILGDQLTAADLVPIFNGFLKDLDEVRIGVLKHLYDFLKLLHEDKRRDYLYQLQEFVVTDNSRNWRFRYELAEQLILILELYSPSDVYD
;
A
#
# COMPACT_ATOMS: atom_id res chain seq x y z
N HIS A 1 -19.48 20.75 -1.07
CA HIS A 1 -19.10 19.59 -1.89
C HIS A 1 -17.87 19.82 -2.76
N GLU A 2 -17.20 20.98 -2.74
CA GLU A 2 -15.94 21.19 -3.49
C GLU A 2 -14.73 21.61 -2.63
N LEU A 3 -14.91 21.91 -1.33
CA LEU A 3 -13.79 22.23 -0.42
C LEU A 3 -13.23 21.02 0.34
N ALA A 4 -13.97 19.91 0.42
CA ALA A 4 -13.49 18.67 1.06
C ALA A 4 -12.49 17.90 0.17
N VAL A 5 -12.50 18.15 -1.14
CA VAL A 5 -11.69 17.43 -2.13
C VAL A 5 -10.23 17.93 -2.16
N ILE A 6 -9.96 19.16 -1.70
CA ILE A 6 -8.60 19.74 -1.76
C ILE A 6 -7.94 19.75 -0.37
N LEU A 7 -8.71 19.77 0.72
CA LEU A 7 -8.20 19.71 2.09
C LEU A 7 -8.27 18.30 2.73
N GLY A 8 -9.13 17.41 2.23
CA GLY A 8 -9.39 16.08 2.81
C GLY A 8 -8.28 15.06 2.56
N ASP A 9 -7.68 15.04 1.36
CA ASP A 9 -6.72 13.99 0.99
C ASP A 9 -5.39 14.12 1.74
N GLN A 10 -4.92 15.34 2.00
CA GLN A 10 -3.66 15.57 2.72
C GLN A 10 -3.75 15.24 4.21
N LEU A 11 -4.84 15.65 4.87
CA LEU A 11 -5.07 15.33 6.28
C LEU A 11 -5.33 13.82 6.45
N THR A 12 -6.15 13.23 5.57
CA THR A 12 -6.47 11.80 5.63
C THR A 12 -5.24 10.94 5.35
N ALA A 13 -4.38 11.30 4.38
CA ALA A 13 -3.14 10.55 4.13
C ALA A 13 -2.15 10.67 5.30
N ALA A 14 -1.98 11.86 5.89
CA ALA A 14 -1.07 12.05 7.01
C ALA A 14 -1.47 11.25 8.26
N ASP A 15 -2.78 11.12 8.51
CA ASP A 15 -3.31 10.36 9.64
C ASP A 15 -3.39 8.84 9.35
N LEU A 16 -3.64 8.46 8.10
CA LEU A 16 -3.75 7.05 7.71
C LEU A 16 -2.39 6.38 7.49
N VAL A 17 -1.36 7.10 7.07
CA VAL A 17 -0.02 6.52 6.82
C VAL A 17 0.57 5.84 8.06
N PRO A 18 0.58 6.46 9.27
CA PRO A 18 1.05 5.79 10.47
C PRO A 18 0.24 4.54 10.83
N ILE A 19 -1.08 4.58 10.63
CA ILE A 19 -1.99 3.46 10.93
C ILE A 19 -1.71 2.30 9.96
N PHE A 20 -1.64 2.60 8.66
CA PHE A 20 -1.32 1.63 7.61
C PHE A 20 0.03 0.96 7.90
N ASN A 21 1.07 1.76 8.17
CA ASN A 21 2.40 1.27 8.53
C ASN A 21 2.41 0.46 9.83
N GLY A 22 1.54 0.79 10.79
CA GLY A 22 1.35 0.00 12.00
C GLY A 22 0.86 -1.41 11.67
N PHE A 23 -0.16 -1.52 10.82
CA PHE A 23 -0.72 -2.82 10.44
C PHE A 23 0.21 -3.65 9.56
N LEU A 24 1.11 -3.04 8.78
CA LEU A 24 2.13 -3.78 8.02
C LEU A 24 3.03 -4.66 8.90
N LYS A 25 3.21 -4.27 10.17
CA LYS A 25 4.07 -4.93 11.16
C LYS A 25 3.32 -5.93 12.05
N ASP A 26 2.03 -6.11 11.83
CA ASP A 26 1.19 -6.99 12.64
C ASP A 26 1.20 -8.44 12.11
N LEU A 27 0.42 -9.35 12.70
CA LEU A 27 0.27 -10.72 12.24
C LEU A 27 -0.31 -10.78 10.82
N ASP A 28 0.03 -11.83 10.07
CA ASP A 28 -0.46 -12.07 8.70
C ASP A 28 -2.00 -11.97 8.56
N GLU A 29 -2.76 -12.35 9.61
CA GLU A 29 -4.23 -12.27 9.65
C GLU A 29 -4.76 -10.82 9.65
N VAL A 30 -3.98 -9.88 10.17
CA VAL A 30 -4.27 -8.45 10.14
C VAL A 30 -3.74 -7.83 8.85
N ARG A 31 -2.50 -8.19 8.47
CA ARG A 31 -1.85 -7.70 7.25
C ARG A 31 -2.65 -7.98 5.98
N ILE A 32 -3.39 -9.10 5.90
CA ILE A 32 -4.22 -9.42 4.73
C ILE A 32 -5.37 -8.41 4.54
N GLY A 33 -5.87 -7.79 5.61
CA GLY A 33 -6.87 -6.72 5.52
C GLY A 33 -6.30 -5.47 4.88
N VAL A 34 -5.08 -5.10 5.27
CA VAL A 34 -4.32 -3.98 4.68
C VAL A 34 -4.03 -4.24 3.21
N LEU A 35 -3.55 -5.43 2.91
CA LEU A 35 -3.13 -5.82 1.57
C LEU A 35 -4.27 -5.68 0.56
N LYS A 36 -5.49 -6.10 0.92
CA LYS A 36 -6.70 -5.94 0.07
C LYS A 36 -7.02 -4.49 -0.31
N HIS A 37 -6.53 -3.53 0.45
CA HIS A 37 -6.75 -2.10 0.24
C HIS A 37 -5.48 -1.35 -0.18
N LEU A 38 -4.40 -2.07 -0.53
CA LEU A 38 -3.11 -1.49 -0.86
C LEU A 38 -3.20 -0.52 -2.04
N TYR A 39 -3.82 -0.93 -3.15
CA TYR A 39 -3.99 -0.06 -4.32
C TYR A 39 -4.75 1.23 -3.98
N ASP A 40 -5.92 1.11 -3.35
CA ASP A 40 -6.77 2.24 -3.01
C ASP A 40 -6.05 3.21 -2.08
N PHE A 41 -5.30 2.69 -1.11
CA PHE A 41 -4.49 3.49 -0.20
C PHE A 41 -3.37 4.24 -0.95
N LEU A 42 -2.58 3.55 -1.77
CA LEU A 42 -1.48 4.17 -2.51
C LEU A 42 -1.98 5.23 -3.50
N LYS A 43 -3.16 5.02 -4.10
CA LYS A 43 -3.80 5.98 -5.01
C LYS A 43 -4.14 7.31 -4.35
N LEU A 44 -4.36 7.32 -3.04
CA LEU A 44 -4.62 8.54 -2.25
C LEU A 44 -3.33 9.29 -1.90
N LEU A 45 -2.15 8.67 -2.04
CA LEU A 45 -0.88 9.30 -1.72
C LEU A 45 -0.40 10.19 -2.86
N HIS A 46 0.22 11.32 -2.50
CA HIS A 46 1.03 12.11 -3.43
C HIS A 46 2.18 11.26 -4.00
N GLU A 47 2.58 11.56 -5.23
CA GLU A 47 3.56 10.80 -6.02
C GLU A 47 4.87 10.53 -5.26
N ASP A 48 5.42 11.54 -4.58
CA ASP A 48 6.65 11.40 -3.79
C ASP A 48 6.51 10.37 -2.66
N LYS A 49 5.38 10.43 -1.93
CA LYS A 49 5.11 9.48 -0.84
C LYS A 49 4.79 8.10 -1.36
N ARG A 50 4.11 8.01 -2.51
CA ARG A 50 3.83 6.73 -3.17
C ARG A 50 5.12 6.04 -3.60
N ARG A 51 6.10 6.78 -4.14
CA ARG A 51 7.44 6.24 -4.45
C ARG A 51 8.15 5.66 -3.22
N ASP A 52 8.09 6.34 -2.06
CA ASP A 52 8.67 5.82 -0.81
C ASP A 52 8.14 4.40 -0.45
N TYR A 53 6.88 4.10 -0.82
CA TYR A 53 6.26 2.80 -0.56
C TYR A 53 6.74 1.66 -1.47
N LEU A 54 7.33 1.93 -2.64
CA LEU A 54 7.90 0.87 -3.50
C LEU A 54 8.92 0.04 -2.72
N TYR A 55 9.76 0.69 -1.93
CA TYR A 55 10.73 0.03 -1.06
C TYR A 55 10.09 -0.78 0.06
N GLN A 56 8.88 -0.41 0.51
CA GLN A 56 8.17 -1.13 1.56
C GLN A 56 7.41 -2.34 1.03
N LEU A 57 7.15 -2.43 -0.28
CA LEU A 57 6.47 -3.58 -0.88
C LEU A 57 7.21 -4.90 -0.63
N GLN A 58 8.54 -4.85 -0.46
CA GLN A 58 9.34 -6.02 -0.10
C GLN A 58 8.92 -6.64 1.24
N GLU A 59 8.37 -5.85 2.17
CA GLU A 59 7.92 -6.35 3.48
C GLU A 59 6.76 -7.34 3.32
N PHE A 60 5.92 -7.18 2.30
CA PHE A 60 4.82 -8.12 2.01
C PHE A 60 5.29 -9.48 1.48
N VAL A 61 6.52 -9.57 0.95
CA VAL A 61 7.07 -10.85 0.46
C VAL A 61 7.45 -11.76 1.63
N VAL A 62 7.79 -11.18 2.79
CA VAL A 62 8.12 -11.90 4.01
C VAL A 62 6.83 -12.19 4.78
N THR A 63 6.39 -13.45 4.73
CA THR A 63 5.24 -13.96 5.51
C THR A 63 5.74 -14.86 6.63
N ASP A 64 5.17 -14.73 7.83
CA ASP A 64 5.53 -15.55 9.00
C ASP A 64 5.22 -17.04 8.75
N ASN A 65 4.19 -17.31 7.94
CA ASN A 65 3.78 -18.66 7.58
C ASN A 65 4.06 -18.94 6.10
N SER A 66 5.02 -19.81 5.83
CA SER A 66 5.36 -20.24 4.46
C SER A 66 4.17 -20.87 3.70
N ARG A 67 3.13 -21.34 4.39
CA ARG A 67 1.90 -21.89 3.79
C ARG A 67 0.83 -20.84 3.49
N ASN A 68 1.10 -19.55 3.73
CA ASN A 68 0.15 -18.46 3.50
C ASN A 68 0.00 -18.09 2.00
N TRP A 69 -0.39 -19.09 1.20
CA TRP A 69 -0.57 -18.94 -0.24
C TRP A 69 -1.65 -17.89 -0.58
N ARG A 70 -2.65 -17.74 0.28
CA ARG A 70 -3.73 -16.75 0.10
C ARG A 70 -3.20 -15.33 0.19
N PHE A 71 -2.30 -15.07 1.13
CA PHE A 71 -1.63 -13.76 1.25
C PHE A 71 -0.79 -13.46 0.01
N ARG A 72 0.02 -14.43 -0.44
CA ARG A 72 0.82 -14.27 -1.66
C ARG A 72 -0.03 -14.07 -2.92
N TYR A 73 -1.16 -14.75 -3.00
CA TYR A 73 -2.13 -14.57 -4.08
C TYR A 73 -2.70 -13.15 -4.07
N GLU A 74 -3.18 -12.67 -2.92
CA GLU A 74 -3.69 -11.30 -2.78
C GLU A 74 -2.60 -10.26 -3.10
N LEU A 75 -1.35 -10.51 -2.69
CA LEU A 75 -0.23 -9.63 -3.01
C LEU A 75 -0.02 -9.54 -4.52
N ALA A 76 -0.06 -10.67 -5.23
CA ALA A 76 0.10 -10.68 -6.67
C ALA A 76 -1.02 -9.88 -7.38
N GLU A 77 -2.27 -10.04 -6.95
CA GLU A 77 -3.41 -9.27 -7.49
C GLU A 77 -3.21 -7.77 -7.28
N GLN A 78 -2.81 -7.36 -6.07
CA GLN A 78 -2.58 -5.94 -5.76
C GLN A 78 -1.37 -5.37 -6.50
N LEU A 79 -0.30 -6.16 -6.66
CA LEU A 79 0.89 -5.76 -7.42
C LEU A 79 0.53 -5.43 -8.87
N ILE A 80 -0.39 -6.17 -9.49
CA ILE A 80 -0.86 -5.88 -10.85
C ILE A 80 -1.58 -4.52 -10.89
N LEU A 81 -2.46 -4.25 -9.92
CA LEU A 81 -3.21 -2.99 -9.86
C LEU A 81 -2.30 -1.78 -9.66
N ILE A 82 -1.31 -1.87 -8.79
CA ILE A 82 -0.44 -0.72 -8.49
C ILE A 82 0.50 -0.36 -9.64
N LEU A 83 0.71 -1.24 -10.64
CA LEU A 83 1.46 -0.90 -11.86
C LEU A 83 0.83 0.30 -12.59
N GLU A 84 -0.47 0.54 -12.43
CA GLU A 84 -1.15 1.74 -12.96
C GLU A 84 -0.68 3.04 -12.30
N LEU A 85 -0.06 2.96 -11.11
CA LEU A 85 0.32 4.10 -10.29
C LEU A 85 1.80 4.52 -10.45
N TYR A 86 2.60 3.71 -11.16
CA TYR A 86 4.04 3.90 -11.32
C TYR A 86 4.44 3.86 -12.79
N SER A 87 5.33 4.78 -13.17
CA SER A 87 6.02 4.75 -14.45
C SER A 87 7.23 3.82 -14.41
N PRO A 88 7.74 3.36 -15.56
CA PRO A 88 8.97 2.57 -15.61
C PRO A 88 10.17 3.23 -14.93
N SER A 89 10.24 4.57 -14.95
CA SER A 89 11.31 5.33 -14.30
C SER A 89 11.25 5.24 -12.78
N ASP A 90 10.08 5.02 -12.19
CA ASP A 90 9.91 4.92 -10.74
C ASP A 90 10.46 3.59 -10.17
N VAL A 91 10.61 2.57 -11.02
CA VAL A 91 11.00 1.20 -10.63
C VAL A 91 12.47 0.91 -10.94
N TYR A 92 13.12 1.73 -11.75
CA TYR A 92 14.48 1.49 -12.24
C TYR A 92 15.59 1.93 -11.26
N ASP A 93 15.25 2.75 -10.26
CA ASP A 93 16.21 3.32 -9.28
C ASP A 93 16.77 2.27 -8.28
#